data_AF-A0AAV4KLK3-F1
#
_entry.id   AF-A0AAV4KLK3-F1
#
_cell.length_a   1.000
_cell.length_b   1.000
_cell.length_c   1.000
_cell.angle_alpha   90.00
_cell.angle_beta   90.00
_cell.angle_gamma   90.00
#
_symmetry.space_group_name_H-M   'P 1'
#
loop_
_entity.id
_entity.type
_entity.pdbx_description
1 polymer ?
#
loop_
_entity_poly.entity_id
_entity_poly.type
_entity_poly.pdbx_seq_one_letter_code
_entity_poly.pdbx_strand_id
1 'polypeptide(L)' 'MNAFDSVLHVDLEGKRARYECVRPDCPQPRVGPVTVLRDGLDTVRAFIADIRSQHPAQYHGETTK' A
#
# COMPACT_ATOMS: atom_id res chain seq x y z
N MET A 1 1.69 8.63 20.36
CA MET A 1 1.78 8.84 18.89
C MET A 1 2.47 7.62 18.32
N ASN A 2 1.72 6.74 17.64
CA ASN A 2 2.32 5.57 17.01
C ASN A 2 3.21 6.03 15.86
N ALA A 3 4.42 5.49 15.77
CA ALA A 3 5.45 5.93 14.82
C ALA A 3 5.16 5.55 13.35
N PHE A 4 4.01 4.95 13.06
CA PHE A 4 3.66 4.45 11.74
C PHE A 4 2.24 4.88 11.39
N ASP A 5 2.11 5.75 10.38
CA ASP A 5 0.83 6.20 9.81
C ASP A 5 0.18 5.15 8.90
N SER A 6 0.89 4.06 8.59
CA SER A 6 0.37 2.98 7.76
C SER A 6 1.18 1.68 7.89
N VAL A 7 0.57 0.57 7.49
CA VAL A 7 1.12 -0.79 7.50
C VAL A 7 0.88 -1.46 6.14
N LEU A 8 1.88 -2.20 5.65
CA LEU A 8 1.79 -3.04 4.47
C LEU A 8 1.99 -4.51 4.85
N HIS A 9 1.00 -5.34 4.54
CA HIS A 9 1.09 -6.79 4.65
C HIS A 9 1.23 -7.39 3.25
N VAL A 10 2.20 -8.29 3.06
CA VAL A 10 2.42 -9.01 1.81
C VAL A 10 2.31 -10.51 2.09
N ASP A 11 1.29 -11.13 1.50
CA ASP A 11 1.05 -12.57 1.50
C ASP A 11 1.53 -13.13 0.15
N LEU A 12 2.69 -13.78 0.18
CA LEU A 12 3.31 -14.36 -1.02
C LEU A 12 2.67 -15.71 -1.40
N GLU A 13 2.10 -16.43 -0.43
CA GLU A 13 1.43 -17.71 -0.66
C GLU A 13 0.05 -17.48 -1.29
N GLY A 14 -0.72 -16.57 -0.70
CA GLY A 14 -2.02 -16.13 -1.24
C GLY A 14 -1.92 -15.08 -2.35
N LYS A 15 -0.70 -14.65 -2.72
CA LYS A 15 -0.42 -13.70 -3.81
C LYS A 15 -1.20 -12.39 -3.68
N ARG A 16 -1.22 -11.81 -2.47
CA ARG A 16 -1.97 -10.58 -2.15
C ARG A 16 -1.15 -9.61 -1.31
N ALA A 17 -1.34 -8.31 -1.53
CA ALA A 17 -0.86 -7.27 -0.64
C ALA A 17 -2.04 -6.48 -0.06
N ARG A 18 -1.92 -6.11 1.21
CA ARG A 18 -2.90 -5.31 1.95
C ARG A 18 -2.20 -4.11 2.55
N TYR A 19 -2.69 -2.92 2.22
CA TYR A 19 -2.25 -1.66 2.78
C TYR A 19 -3.33 -1.10 3.71
N GLU A 20 -2.92 -0.72 4.91
CA GLU A 20 -3.78 -0.15 5.93
C GLU A 20 -3.20 1.19 6.37
N CYS A 21 -3.96 2.27 6.21
CA CYS A 21 -3.60 3.58 6.74
C CYS A 21 -4.34 3.79 8.06
N VAL A 22 -3.60 4.15 9.11
CA VAL A 22 -4.14 4.32 10.47
C VAL A 22 -4.45 5.78 10.79
N ARG A 23 -4.37 6.68 9.80
CA ARG A 23 -4.76 8.08 9.96
C ARG A 23 -6.28 8.18 10.15
N PRO A 24 -6.75 9.11 10.99
CA PRO A 24 -8.19 9.41 11.09
C PRO A 24 -8.78 9.70 9.71
N ASP A 25 -10.00 9.23 9.47
CA ASP A 25 -10.75 9.43 8.22
C ASP A 25 -10.16 8.79 6.95
N CYS A 26 -9.15 7.91 7.09
CA CYS A 26 -8.70 7.10 5.97
C CYS A 26 -9.68 5.98 5.62
N PRO A 27 -9.87 5.70 4.32
CA PRO A 27 -10.64 4.53 3.92
C PRO A 27 -9.97 3.23 4.38
N GLN A 28 -10.82 2.24 4.66
CA GLN A 28 -10.52 0.84 4.99
C GLN A 28 -9.47 0.20 4.05
N PRO A 29 -8.83 -0.91 4.47
CA PRO A 29 -7.60 -1.38 3.84
C PRO A 29 -7.74 -1.66 2.34
N ARG A 30 -6.77 -1.17 1.56
CA ARG A 30 -6.65 -1.49 0.14
C ARG A 30 -6.01 -2.86 -0.02
N VAL A 31 -6.65 -3.74 -0.78
CA VAL A 31 -6.13 -5.08 -1.08
C VAL A 31 -5.95 -5.24 -2.58
N GLY A 32 -4.78 -5.70 -3.00
CA GLY A 32 -4.46 -5.96 -4.41
C GLY A 32 -3.75 -7.30 -4.61
N PRO A 33 -3.81 -7.90 -5.81
CA PRO A 33 -3.02 -9.07 -6.14
C PRO A 33 -1.53 -8.71 -6.21
N VAL A 34 -0.66 -9.63 -5.79
CA VAL A 34 0.78 -9.57 -6.06
C VAL A 34 1.22 -10.84 -6.75
N THR A 35 1.80 -10.70 -7.92
CA THR A 35 2.52 -11.76 -8.62
C THR A 35 4.01 -11.63 -8.38
N VAL A 36 4.56 -12.61 -7.68
CA VAL A 36 5.99 -12.94 -7.69
C VAL A 36 6.35 -13.41 -9.12
N LEU A 37 6.84 -12.51 -9.98
CA LEU A 37 7.57 -12.92 -11.21
C LEU A 37 8.95 -13.46 -10.80
N ARG A 38 9.80 -13.92 -11.73
CA ARG A 38 11.07 -14.62 -11.43
C ARG A 38 11.95 -14.00 -10.32
N ASP A 39 11.85 -12.69 -10.06
CA ASP A 39 12.55 -11.93 -9.02
C ASP A 39 11.66 -11.42 -7.85
N GLY A 40 10.42 -11.90 -7.80
CA GLY A 40 9.54 -11.93 -6.64
C GLY A 40 8.96 -10.61 -6.12
N LEU A 41 9.37 -9.45 -6.61
CA LEU A 41 8.97 -8.15 -6.01
C LEU A 41 8.32 -7.12 -6.94
N ASP A 42 8.25 -7.36 -8.25
CA ASP A 42 7.86 -6.30 -9.20
C ASP A 42 6.43 -5.80 -8.98
N THR A 43 5.49 -6.69 -8.70
CA THR A 43 4.10 -6.29 -8.45
C THR A 43 3.88 -5.68 -7.07
N VAL A 44 4.65 -6.08 -6.06
CA VAL A 44 4.64 -5.43 -4.74
C VAL A 44 5.16 -3.99 -4.86
N ARG A 45 6.23 -3.77 -5.64
CA ARG A 45 6.76 -2.43 -5.94
C ARG A 45 5.74 -1.57 -6.67
N ALA A 46 5.07 -2.12 -7.68
CA ALA A 46 4.00 -1.42 -8.40
C ALA A 46 2.84 -1.07 -7.47
N PHE A 47 2.43 -1.99 -6.60
CA PHE A 47 1.38 -1.77 -5.59
C PHE A 47 1.76 -0.64 -4.61
N ILE A 48 2.99 -0.64 -4.11
CA ILE A 48 3.49 0.44 -3.24
C ILE A 48 3.52 1.78 -4.00
N ALA A 49 3.97 1.80 -5.25
CA ALA A 49 4.01 3.01 -6.06
C ALA A 49 2.61 3.59 -6.31
N ASP A 50 1.63 2.73 -6.58
CA ASP A 50 0.22 3.10 -6.73
C ASP A 50 -0.32 3.76 -5.45
N ILE A 51 -0.09 3.13 -4.29
CA ILE A 51 -0.48 3.70 -2.99
C ILE A 51 0.18 5.05 -2.75
N ARG A 52 1.49 5.17 -2.98
CA ARG A 52 2.22 6.42 -2.72
C ARG A 52 1.79 7.56 -3.64
N SER A 53 1.43 7.25 -4.89
CA SER A 53 1.00 8.27 -5.85
C SER A 53 -0.45 8.72 -5.65
N GLN A 54 -1.34 7.81 -5.25
CA GLN A 54 -2.77 8.10 -5.18
C GLN A 54 -3.24 8.40 -3.76
N HIS A 55 -2.82 7.63 -2.76
CA HIS A 55 -3.41 7.69 -1.42
C HIS A 55 -3.18 9.03 -0.72
N PRO A 56 -1.97 9.61 -0.72
CA PRO A 56 -1.73 10.94 -0.14
C PRO A 56 -2.54 12.04 -0.84
N ALA A 57 -2.59 12.02 -2.17
CA ALA A 57 -3.29 13.04 -2.96
C ALA A 57 -4.83 12.93 -2.79
N GLN A 58 -5.35 11.70 -2.72
CA GLN A 58 -6.79 11.45 -2.64
C GLN A 58 -7.36 11.63 -1.24
N TYR A 59 -6.59 11.31 -0.19
CA TYR A 59 -7.11 11.22 1.18
C TYR A 59 -6.44 12.14 2.18
N HIS A 60 -5.26 12.69 1.86
CA HIS A 60 -4.48 13.55 2.78
C HIS A 60 -4.20 14.95 2.25
N GLY A 61 -4.57 15.25 1.00
CA GLY A 61 -4.23 16.53 0.35
C GLY A 61 -2.72 16.74 0.18
N GLU A 62 -1.93 15.67 0.33
CA GLU A 62 -0.48 15.67 0.22
C GLU A 62 -0.08 15.30 -1.21
N THR A 63 0.59 16.19 -1.93
CA THR A 63 1.28 15.84 -3.19
C THR A 63 2.67 15.31 -2.86
N THR A 64 2.94 14.05 -3.20
CA THR A 64 4.30 13.50 -3.18
C THR A 64 5.21 14.37 -4.05
N LYS A 65 6.17 15.05 -3.41
CA LYS A 65 7.25 15.81 -4.07
C LYS A 65 8.28 14.88 -4.71
#